data_AF-A0A7V3U2K4-F1
#
_entry.id   AF-A0A7V3U2K4-F1
#
_cell.length_a   1.000
_cell.length_b   1.000
_cell.length_c   1.000
_cell.angle_alpha   90.00
_cell.angle_beta   90.00
_cell.angle_gamma   90.00
#
_symmetry.space_group_name_H-M   'P 1'
#
loop_
_entity.id
_entity.type
_entity.pdbx_description
1 polymer ?
#
loop_
_entity_poly.entity_id
_entity_poly.type
_entity_poly.pdbx_seq_one_letter_code
_entity_poly.pdbx_strand_id
1 'polypeptide(L)'
;MSGNYVSGYLEAGNCSAIVEIWADQGAITASEIPAMTNALDRMIREGVIEGGLVQDGNSKEILVYGLNAFVSDETRDATLEHPQPFHSIRFLRDYIETGQSVFLTVESQAKGNANDGLNAISVDYWQNTFDMMDPEFSKAMNAFLPIFLDMFKGFNIKTVTFESDTAHDKITREIGYTERFDHQTGTRAHYLANRVTDGAAFHNQMIQMAMIYRQPRMRFSLFEQRVMRCALSGRTDQEIAAFLGCSRDAVKQCWRGIYAHAAETVPGFFNHADTDGGQRGPEKRRILLAHIRENIQELRPYSLRRDKRSAP
;
A
#
# COMPACT_ATOMS: atom_id res chain seq x y z
N MET A 1 16.20 22.65 -16.31
CA MET A 1 16.85 21.92 -15.21
C MET A 1 16.00 20.71 -14.92
N SER A 2 16.51 19.50 -15.05
CA SER A 2 15.79 18.28 -14.66
C SER A 2 15.69 18.27 -13.13
N GLY A 3 14.51 18.59 -12.58
CA GLY A 3 14.26 18.44 -11.14
C GLY A 3 14.55 17.01 -10.72
N ASN A 4 15.37 16.83 -9.69
CA ASN A 4 15.58 15.53 -9.07
C ASN A 4 14.34 15.24 -8.23
N TYR A 5 13.44 14.37 -8.68
CA TYR A 5 12.30 13.94 -7.84
C TYR A 5 12.73 12.80 -6.92
N VAL A 6 12.18 12.81 -5.70
CA VAL A 6 12.38 11.74 -4.72
C VAL A 6 11.03 11.09 -4.47
N SER A 7 10.91 9.83 -4.88
CA SER A 7 9.72 9.00 -4.62
C SER A 7 10.00 8.05 -3.46
N GLY A 8 9.03 7.85 -2.58
CA GLY A 8 9.18 6.93 -1.45
C GLY A 8 7.85 6.47 -0.87
N TYR A 9 7.89 5.36 -0.14
CA TYR A 9 6.78 4.94 0.70
C TYR A 9 6.73 5.80 1.95
N LEU A 10 5.53 5.97 2.50
CA LEU A 10 5.37 6.62 3.79
C LEU A 10 5.88 5.71 4.90
N GLU A 11 6.52 6.33 5.87
CA GLU A 11 7.07 5.68 7.05
C GLU A 11 6.61 6.49 8.27
N ALA A 12 6.31 5.81 9.38
CA ALA A 12 5.86 6.51 10.57
C ALA A 12 6.89 7.58 11.00
N GLY A 13 6.44 8.82 11.14
CA GLY A 13 7.26 10.00 11.42
C GLY A 13 7.45 10.93 10.21
N ASN A 14 6.91 10.61 9.03
CA ASN A 14 6.96 11.49 7.84
C ASN A 14 5.58 11.94 7.32
N CYS A 15 4.53 11.79 8.13
CA CYS A 15 3.16 12.06 7.70
C CYS A 15 2.67 13.50 7.92
N SER A 16 3.40 14.33 8.68
CA SER A 16 2.92 15.67 9.07
C SER A 16 2.60 16.57 7.87
N ALA A 17 3.44 16.54 6.83
CA ALA A 17 3.22 17.33 5.62
C ALA A 17 1.95 16.93 4.85
N ILE A 18 1.54 15.66 4.91
CA ILE A 18 0.26 15.21 4.32
C ILE A 18 -0.91 15.77 5.13
N VAL A 19 -0.81 15.73 6.46
CA VAL A 19 -1.86 16.22 7.35
C VAL A 19 -2.01 17.74 7.27
N GLU A 20 -0.93 18.47 7.02
CA GLU A 20 -0.97 19.91 6.72
C GLU A 20 -1.77 20.18 5.43
N ILE A 21 -1.57 19.38 4.38
CA ILE A 21 -2.36 19.48 3.14
C ILE A 21 -3.85 19.24 3.40
N TRP A 22 -4.21 18.33 4.31
CA TRP A 22 -5.62 18.13 4.71
C TRP A 22 -6.21 19.38 5.37
N ALA A 23 -5.42 20.12 6.15
CA ALA A 23 -5.85 21.36 6.77
C ALA A 23 -6.07 22.45 5.70
N ASP A 24 -5.17 22.55 4.73
CA ASP A 24 -5.27 23.51 3.62
C ASP A 24 -6.48 23.23 2.71
N GLN A 25 -6.86 21.96 2.56
CA GLN A 25 -8.08 21.55 1.86
C GLN A 25 -9.36 21.78 2.68
N GLY A 26 -9.26 22.21 3.94
CA GLY A 26 -10.38 22.36 4.85
C GLY A 26 -10.99 21.03 5.32
N ALA A 27 -10.30 19.91 5.08
CA ALA A 27 -10.74 18.60 5.56
C ALA A 27 -10.58 18.49 7.09
N ILE A 28 -9.57 19.17 7.64
CA ILE A 28 -9.31 19.29 9.08
C ILE A 28 -8.99 20.74 9.49
N THR A 29 -9.04 21.00 10.79
CA THR A 29 -8.60 22.26 11.39
C THR A 29 -7.12 22.20 11.79
N ALA A 30 -6.45 23.35 11.87
CA ALA A 30 -5.05 23.43 12.31
C ALA A 30 -4.82 22.81 13.71
N SER A 31 -5.83 22.87 14.60
CA SER A 31 -5.77 22.25 15.93
C SER A 31 -5.79 20.71 15.90
N GLU A 32 -6.32 20.10 14.83
CA GLU A 32 -6.39 18.64 14.70
C GLU A 32 -5.09 18.02 14.18
N ILE A 33 -4.18 18.82 13.58
CA ILE A 33 -2.95 18.34 12.93
C ILE A 33 -2.14 17.38 13.83
N PRO A 34 -1.86 17.68 15.11
CA PRO A 34 -1.06 16.78 15.95
C PRO A 34 -1.73 15.42 16.17
N ALA A 35 -3.04 15.40 16.43
CA ALA A 35 -3.78 14.17 16.68
C ALA A 35 -3.89 13.31 15.41
N MET A 36 -4.17 13.95 14.27
CA MET A 36 -4.23 13.31 12.96
C MET A 36 -2.90 12.71 12.53
N THR A 37 -1.81 13.46 12.72
CA THR A 37 -0.45 12.98 12.42
C THR A 37 -0.12 11.75 13.24
N ASN A 38 -0.38 11.77 14.55
CA ASN A 38 -0.13 10.64 15.42
C ASN A 38 -0.98 9.41 15.06
N ALA A 39 -2.24 9.60 14.69
CA ALA A 39 -3.13 8.52 14.26
C ALA A 39 -2.63 7.89 12.95
N LEU A 40 -2.31 8.70 11.95
CA LEU A 40 -1.81 8.24 10.66
C LEU A 40 -0.45 7.51 10.80
N ASP A 41 0.48 8.07 11.56
CA ASP A 41 1.77 7.44 11.87
C ASP A 41 1.60 6.07 12.54
N ARG A 42 0.64 5.97 13.46
CA ARG A 42 0.34 4.70 14.13
C ARG A 42 -0.22 3.68 13.14
N MET A 43 -1.20 4.06 12.33
CA MET A 43 -1.81 3.14 11.36
C MET A 43 -0.83 2.69 10.27
N ILE A 44 0.08 3.56 9.82
CA ILE A 44 1.17 3.18 8.90
C ILE A 44 2.14 2.21 9.58
N ARG A 45 2.54 2.48 10.82
CA ARG A 45 3.42 1.59 11.60
C ARG A 45 2.81 0.20 11.81
N GLU A 46 1.50 0.14 12.03
CA GLU A 46 0.74 -1.09 12.22
C GLU A 46 0.42 -1.80 10.89
N GLY A 47 0.71 -1.19 9.73
CA GLY A 47 0.41 -1.75 8.41
C GLY A 47 -1.07 -1.74 8.05
N VAL A 48 -1.87 -0.92 8.74
CA VAL A 48 -3.30 -0.73 8.48
C VAL A 48 -3.51 0.19 7.28
N ILE A 49 -2.68 1.24 7.17
CA ILE A 49 -2.64 2.15 6.04
C ILE A 49 -1.29 1.97 5.33
N GLU A 50 -1.32 1.83 4.00
CA GLU A 50 -0.14 1.90 3.14
C GLU A 50 -0.21 3.18 2.31
N GLY A 51 0.94 3.76 1.98
CA GLY A 51 0.97 4.98 1.19
C GLY A 51 2.36 5.30 0.67
N GLY A 52 2.41 6.29 -0.22
CA GLY A 52 3.67 6.83 -0.70
C GLY A 52 3.48 8.21 -1.29
N LEU A 53 4.60 8.87 -1.56
CA LEU A 53 4.64 10.23 -2.06
C LEU A 53 5.78 10.42 -3.06
N VAL A 54 5.67 11.50 -3.82
CA VAL A 54 6.74 12.06 -4.63
C VAL A 54 6.96 13.49 -4.17
N GLN A 55 8.23 13.83 -3.92
CA GLN A 55 8.66 15.16 -3.54
C GLN A 55 9.63 15.74 -4.57
N ASP A 56 9.66 17.07 -4.68
CA ASP A 56 10.79 17.75 -5.29
C ASP A 56 12.05 17.55 -4.43
N GLY A 57 13.14 17.11 -5.03
CA GLY A 57 14.35 16.74 -4.30
C GLY A 57 15.07 17.93 -3.68
N ASN A 58 14.85 19.14 -4.19
CA ASN A 58 15.44 20.38 -3.69
C ASN A 58 14.57 21.03 -2.62
N SER A 59 13.29 21.30 -2.93
CA SER A 59 12.38 22.00 -2.00
C SER A 59 11.77 21.08 -0.94
N LYS A 60 11.76 19.75 -1.19
CA LYS A 60 11.01 18.75 -0.40
C LYS A 60 9.49 18.94 -0.42
N GLU A 61 8.99 19.81 -1.29
CA GLU A 61 7.56 19.98 -1.51
C GLU A 61 6.95 18.69 -2.05
N ILE A 62 5.80 18.30 -1.51
CA ILE A 62 5.07 17.13 -1.99
C ILE A 62 4.39 17.51 -3.30
N LEU A 63 4.59 16.70 -4.33
CA LEU A 63 4.00 16.87 -5.65
C LEU A 63 2.77 15.98 -5.84
N VAL A 64 2.81 14.79 -5.24
CA VAL A 64 1.71 13.82 -5.24
C VAL A 64 1.89 12.85 -4.09
N TYR A 65 0.78 12.43 -3.49
CA TYR A 65 0.75 11.30 -2.57
C TYR A 65 -0.54 10.52 -2.71
N GLY A 66 -0.53 9.29 -2.20
CA GLY A 66 -1.73 8.50 -2.02
C GLY A 66 -1.63 7.61 -0.79
N LEU A 67 -2.79 7.40 -0.18
CA LEU A 67 -2.99 6.56 0.97
C LEU A 67 -4.08 5.55 0.65
N ASN A 68 -3.87 4.30 1.05
CA ASN A 68 -4.81 3.22 0.88
C ASN A 68 -4.97 2.42 2.17
N ALA A 69 -6.20 1.97 2.42
CA ALA A 69 -6.53 1.05 3.49
C ALA A 69 -7.55 0.03 2.98
N PHE A 70 -7.94 -0.90 3.86
CA PHE A 70 -9.02 -1.85 3.57
C PHE A 70 -10.12 -1.73 4.61
N VAL A 71 -11.36 -1.99 4.20
CA VAL A 71 -12.55 -1.95 5.06
C VAL A 71 -13.38 -3.21 4.87
N SER A 72 -14.32 -3.47 5.79
CA SER A 72 -15.27 -4.58 5.64
C SER A 72 -16.29 -4.31 4.53
N ASP A 73 -17.08 -5.33 4.15
CA ASP A 73 -18.19 -5.13 3.21
C ASP A 73 -19.24 -4.18 3.81
N GLU A 74 -19.55 -4.32 5.10
CA GLU A 74 -20.52 -3.48 5.81
C GLU A 74 -20.10 -2.01 5.83
N THR A 75 -18.83 -1.72 6.12
CA THR A 75 -18.32 -0.35 6.09
C THR A 75 -18.35 0.22 4.69
N ARG A 76 -17.94 -0.54 3.66
CA ARG A 76 -18.01 -0.10 2.26
C ARG A 76 -19.45 0.27 1.89
N ASP A 77 -20.40 -0.62 2.16
CA ASP A 77 -21.79 -0.43 1.76
C ASP A 77 -22.41 0.77 2.47
N ALA A 78 -22.15 0.93 3.77
CA ALA A 78 -22.57 2.10 4.52
C ALA A 78 -21.99 3.42 3.96
N THR A 79 -20.72 3.43 3.54
CA THR A 79 -20.09 4.59 2.89
C THR A 79 -20.79 4.94 1.57
N LEU A 80 -21.15 3.95 0.76
CA LEU A 80 -21.77 4.16 -0.55
C LEU A 80 -23.26 4.54 -0.46
N GLU A 81 -23.98 4.01 0.53
CA GLU A 81 -25.38 4.35 0.81
C GLU A 81 -25.53 5.77 1.38
N HIS A 82 -24.55 6.20 2.19
CA HIS A 82 -24.54 7.50 2.86
C HIS A 82 -23.22 8.25 2.62
N PRO A 83 -22.93 8.64 1.36
CA PRO A 83 -21.68 9.27 1.03
C PRO A 83 -21.59 10.67 1.65
N GLN A 84 -20.44 10.96 2.25
CA GLN A 84 -20.16 12.22 2.95
C GLN A 84 -18.80 12.77 2.51
N PRO A 85 -18.60 14.10 2.47
CA PRO A 85 -17.30 14.68 2.19
C PRO A 85 -16.22 14.24 3.19
N PHE A 86 -15.01 14.00 2.66
CA PHE A 86 -13.82 13.61 3.41
C PHE A 86 -14.03 12.35 4.24
N HIS A 87 -14.74 11.36 3.69
CA HIS A 87 -15.27 10.22 4.43
C HIS A 87 -14.16 9.43 5.14
N SER A 88 -13.08 9.13 4.44
CA SER A 88 -11.93 8.40 4.99
C SER A 88 -11.17 9.18 6.07
N ILE A 89 -11.15 10.51 6.00
CA ILE A 89 -10.55 11.36 7.06
C ILE A 89 -11.46 11.36 8.29
N ARG A 90 -12.78 11.28 8.12
CA ARG A 90 -13.72 11.10 9.24
C ARG A 90 -13.49 9.77 9.97
N PHE A 91 -13.14 8.69 9.28
CA PHE A 91 -12.75 7.45 9.95
C PHE A 91 -11.52 7.61 10.85
N LEU A 92 -10.56 8.46 10.47
CA LEU A 92 -9.43 8.80 11.34
C LEU A 92 -9.87 9.62 12.56
N ARG A 93 -10.82 10.56 12.40
CA ARG A 93 -11.43 11.27 13.55
C ARG A 93 -12.11 10.30 14.51
N ASP A 94 -12.97 9.45 13.98
CA ASP A 94 -13.74 8.47 14.77
C ASP A 94 -12.77 7.55 15.53
N TYR A 95 -11.67 7.15 14.91
CA TYR A 95 -10.60 6.41 15.58
C TYR A 95 -9.93 7.19 16.72
N ILE A 96 -9.62 8.47 16.51
CA ILE A 96 -9.03 9.33 17.55
C ILE A 96 -9.99 9.48 18.74
N GLU A 97 -11.28 9.63 18.48
CA GLU A 97 -12.30 9.84 19.50
C GLU A 97 -12.66 8.56 20.26
N THR A 98 -12.78 7.43 19.56
CA THR A 98 -13.32 6.18 20.13
C THR A 98 -12.26 5.12 20.40
N GLY A 99 -11.08 5.24 19.79
CA GLY A 99 -10.03 4.20 19.77
C GLY A 99 -10.34 3.01 18.87
N GLN A 100 -11.47 3.01 18.15
CA GLN A 100 -11.89 1.93 17.26
C GLN A 100 -11.72 2.33 15.80
N SER A 101 -10.96 1.53 15.05
CA SER A 101 -10.73 1.75 13.62
C SER A 101 -11.69 0.89 12.79
N VAL A 102 -12.27 1.49 11.75
CA VAL A 102 -13.00 0.74 10.71
C VAL A 102 -12.07 0.10 9.68
N PHE A 103 -10.81 0.54 9.63
CA PHE A 103 -9.82 -0.05 8.74
C PHE A 103 -9.39 -1.42 9.25
N LEU A 104 -9.29 -2.37 8.33
CA LEU A 104 -8.92 -3.75 8.63
C LEU A 104 -7.47 -3.81 9.14
N THR A 105 -7.29 -4.48 10.28
CA THR A 105 -5.96 -4.87 10.76
C THR A 105 -5.27 -5.80 9.76
N VAL A 106 -3.94 -5.93 9.87
CA VAL A 106 -3.15 -6.83 9.01
C VAL A 106 -3.65 -8.29 9.11
N GLU A 107 -4.11 -8.73 10.27
CA GLU A 107 -4.74 -10.04 10.48
C GLU A 107 -6.01 -10.20 9.65
N SER A 108 -6.88 -9.18 9.65
CA SER A 108 -8.13 -9.18 8.90
C SER A 108 -7.87 -9.05 7.39
N GLN A 109 -6.88 -8.25 7.00
CA GLN A 109 -6.39 -8.21 5.62
C GLN A 109 -5.91 -9.60 5.16
N ALA A 110 -5.16 -10.31 6.01
CA ALA A 110 -4.67 -11.66 5.71
C ALA A 110 -5.78 -12.68 5.52
N LYS A 111 -6.88 -12.55 6.29
CA LYS A 111 -8.10 -13.36 6.14
C LYS A 111 -8.81 -13.03 4.82
N GLY A 112 -9.03 -11.75 4.53
CA GLY A 112 -9.67 -11.34 3.27
C GLY A 112 -8.86 -11.77 2.05
N ASN A 113 -7.54 -11.63 2.08
CA ASN A 113 -6.64 -12.12 1.03
C ASN A 113 -6.76 -13.64 0.78
N ALA A 114 -7.01 -14.42 1.84
CA ALA A 114 -7.13 -15.88 1.74
C ALA A 114 -8.53 -16.36 1.34
N ASN A 115 -9.55 -15.51 1.48
CA ASN A 115 -10.96 -15.84 1.27
C ASN A 115 -11.54 -15.01 0.11
N ASP A 116 -12.66 -14.32 0.35
CA ASP A 116 -13.48 -13.67 -0.68
C ASP A 116 -12.85 -12.38 -1.25
N GLY A 117 -11.75 -11.91 -0.65
CA GLY A 117 -11.03 -10.71 -1.06
C GLY A 117 -11.30 -9.50 -0.18
N LEU A 118 -10.77 -8.35 -0.59
CA LEU A 118 -10.71 -7.11 0.19
C LEU A 118 -11.38 -5.95 -0.54
N ASN A 119 -12.02 -5.06 0.22
CA ASN A 119 -12.48 -3.77 -0.28
C ASN A 119 -11.44 -2.71 0.06
N ALA A 120 -10.73 -2.22 -0.95
CA ALA A 120 -9.78 -1.14 -0.78
C ALA A 120 -10.54 0.20 -0.72
N ILE A 121 -10.05 1.11 0.12
CA ILE A 121 -10.48 2.50 0.15
C ILE A 121 -9.24 3.39 0.06
N SER A 122 -9.23 4.28 -0.93
CA SER A 122 -8.25 5.35 -0.97
C SER A 122 -8.58 6.29 0.18
N VAL A 123 -7.73 6.27 1.20
CA VAL A 123 -7.90 7.11 2.39
C VAL A 123 -7.76 8.57 1.98
N ASP A 124 -6.78 8.86 1.13
CA ASP A 124 -6.69 10.12 0.43
C ASP A 124 -5.79 10.00 -0.80
N TYR A 125 -5.95 10.93 -1.73
CA TYR A 125 -5.04 11.16 -2.85
C TYR A 125 -5.04 12.64 -3.19
N TRP A 126 -3.84 13.18 -3.35
CA TRP A 126 -3.66 14.56 -3.75
C TRP A 126 -2.45 14.70 -4.67
N GLN A 127 -2.53 15.68 -5.55
CA GLN A 127 -1.42 16.11 -6.40
C GLN A 127 -1.48 17.63 -6.60
N ASN A 128 -0.33 18.24 -6.87
CA ASN A 128 -0.20 19.70 -6.97
C ASN A 128 -0.89 20.29 -8.21
N THR A 129 -0.98 19.53 -9.31
CA THR A 129 -1.57 19.96 -10.57
C THR A 129 -2.32 18.81 -11.22
N PHE A 130 -3.49 19.12 -11.79
CA PHE A 130 -4.29 18.20 -12.62
C PHE A 130 -4.24 18.58 -14.11
N ASP A 131 -3.46 19.61 -14.48
CA ASP A 131 -3.28 20.00 -15.86
C ASP A 131 -2.34 19.01 -16.57
N MET A 132 -2.90 18.18 -17.45
CA MET A 132 -2.13 17.19 -18.22
C MET A 132 -1.11 17.83 -19.17
N MET A 133 -1.27 19.12 -19.50
CA MET A 133 -0.34 19.87 -20.32
C MET A 133 0.85 20.41 -19.52
N ASP A 134 0.79 20.35 -18.19
CA ASP A 134 1.89 20.71 -17.31
C ASP A 134 3.00 19.65 -17.39
N PRO A 135 4.25 20.02 -17.75
CA PRO A 135 5.37 19.09 -17.70
C PRO A 135 5.64 18.48 -16.32
N GLU A 136 5.21 19.12 -15.23
CA GLU A 136 5.32 18.56 -13.88
C GLU A 136 4.33 17.42 -13.64
N PHE A 137 3.12 17.52 -14.19
CA PHE A 137 2.10 16.45 -14.11
C PHE A 137 2.66 15.11 -14.57
N SER A 138 3.17 15.07 -15.81
CA SER A 138 3.68 13.83 -16.39
C SER A 138 4.86 13.25 -15.60
N LYS A 139 5.73 14.10 -15.03
CA LYS A 139 6.88 13.64 -14.26
C LYS A 139 6.48 13.11 -12.88
N ALA A 140 5.64 13.85 -12.16
CA ALA A 140 5.10 13.42 -10.87
C ALA A 140 4.35 12.09 -11.00
N MET A 141 3.49 11.97 -12.03
CA MET A 141 2.73 10.76 -12.29
C MET A 141 3.61 9.57 -12.71
N ASN A 142 4.65 9.78 -13.52
CA ASN A 142 5.60 8.71 -13.86
C ASN A 142 6.37 8.20 -12.63
N ALA A 143 6.70 9.09 -11.68
CA ALA A 143 7.36 8.71 -10.43
C ALA A 143 6.38 8.05 -9.43
N PHE A 144 5.11 8.45 -9.43
CA PHE A 144 4.10 7.96 -8.50
C PHE A 144 3.43 6.65 -8.96
N LEU A 145 3.28 6.41 -10.26
CA LEU A 145 2.59 5.23 -10.79
C LEU A 145 3.13 3.89 -10.23
N PRO A 146 4.45 3.66 -10.10
CA PRO A 146 4.96 2.44 -9.47
C PRO A 146 4.51 2.29 -8.01
N ILE A 147 4.49 3.38 -7.24
CA ILE A 147 4.01 3.40 -5.84
C ILE A 147 2.52 3.07 -5.82
N PHE A 148 1.73 3.74 -6.67
CA PHE A 148 0.30 3.49 -6.81
C PHE A 148 0.01 2.01 -7.07
N LEU A 149 0.67 1.42 -8.07
CA LEU A 149 0.47 0.01 -8.38
C LEU A 149 0.91 -0.89 -7.22
N ASP A 150 1.99 -0.57 -6.51
CA ASP A 150 2.46 -1.36 -5.37
C ASP A 150 1.55 -1.26 -4.13
N MET A 151 0.71 -0.24 -4.00
CA MET A 151 -0.28 -0.19 -2.89
C MET A 151 -1.38 -1.26 -3.04
N PHE A 152 -1.64 -1.74 -4.27
CA PHE A 152 -2.75 -2.66 -4.55
C PHE A 152 -2.28 -4.04 -5.05
N LYS A 153 -1.22 -4.10 -5.85
CA LYS A 153 -0.81 -5.33 -6.54
C LYS A 153 -0.52 -6.46 -5.57
N GLY A 154 -1.06 -7.63 -5.89
CA GLY A 154 -0.86 -8.85 -5.10
C GLY A 154 -1.83 -9.01 -3.92
N PHE A 155 -2.65 -8.00 -3.60
CA PHE A 155 -3.82 -8.19 -2.73
C PHE A 155 -4.97 -8.80 -3.53
N ASN A 156 -5.79 -9.64 -2.89
CA ASN A 156 -7.01 -10.19 -3.48
C ASN A 156 -8.13 -9.13 -3.42
N ILE A 157 -8.05 -8.09 -4.24
CA ILE A 157 -8.99 -6.96 -4.17
C ILE A 157 -10.28 -7.28 -4.92
N LYS A 158 -11.42 -7.01 -4.28
CA LYS A 158 -12.76 -7.05 -4.87
C LYS A 158 -13.14 -5.71 -5.49
N THR A 159 -12.95 -4.64 -4.70
CA THR A 159 -13.35 -3.28 -5.07
C THR A 159 -12.32 -2.26 -4.61
N VAL A 160 -12.28 -1.12 -5.28
CA VAL A 160 -11.57 0.08 -4.82
C VAL A 160 -12.54 1.25 -4.78
N THR A 161 -12.65 1.89 -3.62
CA THR A 161 -13.44 3.11 -3.43
C THR A 161 -12.51 4.31 -3.33
N PHE A 162 -12.87 5.40 -4.00
CA PHE A 162 -12.08 6.63 -4.03
C PHE A 162 -13.01 7.84 -3.97
N GLU A 163 -12.70 8.83 -3.15
CA GLU A 163 -13.43 10.09 -3.11
C GLU A 163 -12.66 11.17 -3.88
N SER A 164 -13.32 11.87 -4.80
CA SER A 164 -12.69 12.97 -5.55
C SER A 164 -13.64 14.12 -5.81
N ASP A 165 -13.08 15.27 -6.20
CA ASP A 165 -13.86 16.36 -6.75
C ASP A 165 -14.51 15.92 -8.08
N THR A 166 -15.77 16.31 -8.26
CA THR A 166 -16.57 16.07 -9.45
C THR A 166 -16.02 16.74 -10.70
N ALA A 167 -15.18 17.78 -10.55
CA ALA A 167 -14.39 18.35 -11.63
C ALA A 167 -13.43 17.32 -12.27
N HIS A 168 -13.04 16.28 -11.53
CA HIS A 168 -12.18 15.20 -12.00
C HIS A 168 -12.94 13.96 -12.51
N ASP A 169 -14.27 14.01 -12.65
CA ASP A 169 -15.10 12.83 -13.04
C ASP A 169 -14.57 12.13 -14.30
N LYS A 170 -14.21 12.91 -15.33
CA LYS A 170 -13.69 12.37 -16.60
C LYS A 170 -12.42 11.55 -16.39
N ILE A 171 -11.41 12.12 -15.72
CA ILE A 171 -10.13 11.44 -15.49
C ILE A 171 -10.32 10.23 -14.55
N THR A 172 -11.18 10.35 -13.54
CA THR A 172 -11.50 9.23 -12.63
C THR A 172 -12.14 8.05 -13.36
N ARG A 173 -13.03 8.31 -14.33
CA ARG A 173 -13.60 7.26 -15.18
C ARG A 173 -12.60 6.65 -16.14
N GLU A 174 -11.69 7.45 -16.70
CA GLU A 174 -10.60 6.97 -17.57
C GLU A 174 -9.61 6.06 -16.83
N ILE A 175 -9.36 6.33 -15.53
CA ILE A 175 -8.57 5.45 -14.65
C ILE A 175 -9.25 4.09 -14.46
N GLY A 176 -10.59 4.05 -14.54
CA GLY A 176 -11.39 2.83 -14.54
C GLY A 176 -12.42 2.72 -13.41
N TYR A 177 -12.72 3.81 -12.70
CA TYR A 177 -13.83 3.84 -11.76
C TYR A 177 -15.15 4.02 -12.51
N THR A 178 -16.05 3.04 -12.39
CA THR A 178 -17.23 2.96 -13.26
C THR A 178 -18.49 3.53 -12.62
N GLU A 179 -18.60 3.41 -11.30
CA GLU A 179 -19.77 3.86 -10.55
C GLU A 179 -19.46 5.14 -9.77
N ARG A 180 -20.48 5.98 -9.60
CA ARG A 180 -20.40 7.28 -8.93
C ARG A 180 -21.57 7.46 -7.97
N PHE A 181 -21.26 7.93 -6.77
CA PHE A 181 -22.18 8.17 -5.67
C PHE A 181 -22.02 9.61 -5.23
N ASP A 182 -22.96 10.45 -5.63
CA ASP A 182 -22.94 11.88 -5.33
C ASP A 182 -23.26 12.15 -3.86
N HIS A 183 -22.60 13.16 -3.30
CA HIS A 183 -22.92 13.63 -1.96
C HIS A 183 -24.19 14.48 -2.04
N GLN A 184 -25.00 14.49 -0.98
CA GLN A 184 -26.23 15.32 -0.95
C GLN A 184 -25.93 16.81 -1.14
N THR A 185 -24.73 17.25 -0.76
CA THR A 185 -24.24 18.61 -0.87
C THR A 185 -22.76 18.60 -1.20
N GLY A 186 -22.33 19.44 -2.16
CA GLY A 186 -20.91 19.73 -2.40
C GLY A 186 -20.43 19.40 -3.82
N THR A 187 -19.12 19.51 -4.01
CA THR A 187 -18.44 19.27 -5.29
C THR A 187 -17.72 17.93 -5.31
N ARG A 188 -17.97 17.02 -4.36
CA ARG A 188 -17.26 15.74 -4.23
C ARG A 188 -18.22 14.56 -4.43
N ALA A 189 -17.67 13.45 -4.90
CA ALA A 189 -18.38 12.19 -5.09
C ALA A 189 -17.49 11.01 -4.72
N HIS A 190 -18.12 9.91 -4.31
CA HIS A 190 -17.44 8.61 -4.21
C HIS A 190 -17.50 7.90 -5.54
N TYR A 191 -16.40 7.24 -5.89
CA TYR A 191 -16.23 6.47 -7.09
C TYR A 191 -15.86 5.04 -6.72
N LEU A 192 -16.43 4.07 -7.41
CA LEU A 192 -16.20 2.66 -7.17
C LEU A 192 -15.70 1.98 -8.45
N ALA A 193 -14.63 1.21 -8.29
CA ALA A 193 -14.15 0.26 -9.28
C ALA A 193 -14.34 -1.15 -8.75
N ASN A 194 -15.01 -2.00 -9.54
CA ASN A 194 -15.09 -3.43 -9.28
C ASN A 194 -13.96 -4.14 -10.03
N ARG A 195 -13.41 -5.20 -9.44
CA ARG A 195 -12.50 -6.07 -10.16
C ARG A 195 -13.23 -6.73 -11.31
N VAL A 196 -12.68 -6.59 -12.51
CA VAL A 196 -13.11 -7.30 -13.70
C VAL A 196 -12.20 -8.49 -13.91
N THR A 197 -12.75 -9.70 -14.10
CA THR A 197 -11.97 -10.91 -14.34
C THR A 197 -11.86 -11.26 -15.83
N ASP A 198 -12.70 -10.69 -16.68
CA ASP A 198 -12.85 -11.07 -18.09
C ASP A 198 -13.02 -9.86 -19.03
N GLY A 199 -12.45 -9.94 -20.23
CA GLY A 199 -12.69 -9.00 -21.33
C GLY A 199 -11.61 -7.93 -21.56
N ALA A 200 -11.85 -7.06 -22.56
CA ALA A 200 -10.89 -6.04 -23.00
C ALA A 200 -10.67 -4.90 -21.99
N ALA A 201 -11.66 -4.62 -21.13
CA ALA A 201 -11.56 -3.60 -20.08
C ALA A 201 -10.46 -3.90 -19.05
N PHE A 202 -10.17 -5.19 -18.81
CA PHE A 202 -9.11 -5.64 -17.92
C PHE A 202 -7.72 -5.11 -18.30
N HIS A 203 -7.45 -4.96 -19.60
CA HIS A 203 -6.11 -4.68 -20.12
C HIS A 203 -5.80 -3.19 -20.29
N ASN A 204 -6.82 -2.31 -20.25
CA ASN A 204 -6.67 -0.90 -20.65
C ASN A 204 -6.93 0.10 -19.52
N GLN A 205 -7.36 -0.34 -18.33
CA GLN A 205 -7.66 0.54 -17.19
C GLN A 205 -6.61 0.38 -16.09
N MET A 206 -6.05 1.51 -15.64
CA MET A 206 -4.99 1.55 -14.62
C MET A 206 -5.41 0.86 -13.32
N ILE A 207 -6.66 1.06 -12.88
CA ILE A 207 -7.16 0.44 -11.65
C ILE A 207 -7.27 -1.10 -11.77
N GLN A 208 -7.58 -1.62 -12.96
CA GLN A 208 -7.63 -3.07 -13.18
C GLN A 208 -6.23 -3.69 -13.13
N MET A 209 -5.21 -2.99 -13.66
CA MET A 209 -3.81 -3.41 -13.53
C MET A 209 -3.33 -3.43 -12.06
N ALA A 210 -3.92 -2.59 -11.21
CA ALA A 210 -3.61 -2.52 -9.78
C ALA A 210 -4.24 -3.70 -9.00
N MET A 211 -5.38 -4.24 -9.48
CA MET A 211 -6.11 -5.35 -8.85
C MET A 211 -5.69 -6.75 -9.34
N ILE A 212 -4.58 -6.87 -10.09
CA ILE A 212 -4.05 -8.16 -10.52
C ILE A 212 -3.63 -8.97 -9.28
N TYR A 213 -4.22 -10.15 -9.16
CA TYR A 213 -4.00 -11.05 -8.04
C TYR A 213 -3.56 -12.44 -8.49
N ARG A 214 -2.61 -13.01 -7.74
CA ARG A 214 -2.25 -14.42 -7.77
C ARG A 214 -2.16 -14.91 -6.33
N GLN A 215 -2.50 -16.16 -6.09
CA GLN A 215 -2.38 -16.73 -4.76
C GLN A 215 -0.90 -16.90 -4.38
N PRO A 216 -0.45 -16.45 -3.19
CA PRO A 216 0.91 -16.66 -2.72
C PRO A 216 1.14 -18.13 -2.36
N ARG A 217 2.32 -18.62 -2.76
CA ARG A 217 2.76 -20.01 -2.59
C ARG A 217 3.60 -20.16 -1.33
N MET A 218 4.48 -19.20 -1.06
CA MET A 218 5.41 -19.26 0.05
C MET A 218 4.76 -18.76 1.34
N ARG A 219 3.82 -17.82 1.30
CA ARG A 219 3.02 -17.40 2.48
C ARG A 219 3.91 -17.05 3.69
N PHE A 220 4.85 -16.13 3.46
CA PHE A 220 5.78 -15.68 4.48
C PHE A 220 5.08 -15.06 5.70
N SER A 221 5.66 -15.21 6.88
CA SER A 221 5.23 -14.50 8.09
C SER A 221 5.40 -12.98 7.94
N LEU A 222 4.70 -12.18 8.73
CA LEU A 222 4.79 -10.71 8.65
C LEU A 222 6.22 -10.19 8.85
N PHE A 223 6.98 -10.81 9.75
CA PHE A 223 8.38 -10.42 9.96
C PHE A 223 9.25 -10.74 8.74
N GLU A 224 9.08 -11.92 8.13
CA GLU A 224 9.76 -12.30 6.88
C GLU A 224 9.39 -11.35 5.73
N GLN A 225 8.10 -11.00 5.59
CA GLN A 225 7.61 -10.03 4.61
C GLN A 225 8.29 -8.66 4.79
N ARG A 226 8.35 -8.15 6.02
CA ARG A 226 9.02 -6.88 6.34
C ARG A 226 10.52 -6.91 6.01
N VAL A 227 11.23 -7.99 6.37
CA VAL A 227 12.65 -8.18 6.02
C VAL A 227 12.84 -8.16 4.49
N MET A 228 11.99 -8.87 3.74
CA MET A 228 12.08 -8.89 2.27
C MET A 228 11.75 -7.55 1.62
N ARG A 229 10.75 -6.81 2.12
CA ARG A 229 10.45 -5.45 1.62
C ARG A 229 11.64 -4.52 1.80
N CYS A 230 12.28 -4.52 2.98
CA CYS A 230 13.50 -3.75 3.20
C CYS A 230 14.64 -4.22 2.28
N ALA A 231 14.79 -5.53 2.07
CA ALA A 231 15.81 -6.05 1.17
C ALA A 231 15.58 -5.67 -0.30
N LEU A 232 14.33 -5.62 -0.76
CA LEU A 232 13.97 -5.16 -2.11
C LEU A 232 14.30 -3.69 -2.34
N SER A 233 14.21 -2.87 -1.29
CA SER A 233 14.64 -1.47 -1.31
C SER A 233 16.17 -1.28 -1.28
N GLY A 234 16.95 -2.37 -1.33
CA GLY A 234 18.41 -2.31 -1.37
C GLY A 234 19.12 -2.23 -0.01
N ARG A 235 18.37 -2.29 1.10
CA ARG A 235 18.94 -2.22 2.46
C ARG A 235 19.81 -3.46 2.78
N THR A 236 20.94 -3.22 3.40
CA THR A 236 21.84 -4.22 4.00
C THR A 236 21.21 -4.84 5.26
N ASP A 237 21.69 -6.01 5.71
CA ASP A 237 21.15 -6.64 6.92
C ASP A 237 21.30 -5.76 8.18
N GLN A 238 22.30 -4.87 8.22
CA GLN A 238 22.49 -3.93 9.31
C GLN A 238 21.44 -2.81 9.26
N GLU A 239 21.17 -2.26 8.08
CA GLU A 239 20.12 -1.24 7.90
C GLU A 239 18.72 -1.83 8.14
N ILE A 240 18.47 -3.07 7.68
CA ILE A 240 17.23 -3.80 7.97
C ILE A 240 17.05 -3.97 9.48
N ALA A 241 18.10 -4.38 10.19
CA ALA A 241 18.05 -4.57 11.63
C ALA A 241 17.72 -3.27 12.38
N ALA A 242 18.42 -2.18 12.03
CA ALA A 242 18.16 -0.85 12.59
C ALA A 242 16.73 -0.36 12.29
N PHE A 243 16.29 -0.50 11.03
CA PHE A 243 14.97 -0.08 10.58
C PHE A 243 13.84 -0.85 11.27
N LEU A 244 14.00 -2.16 11.43
CA LEU A 244 12.99 -3.01 12.08
C LEU A 244 13.10 -3.02 13.61
N GLY A 245 14.08 -2.31 14.20
CA GLY A 245 14.29 -2.28 15.65
C GLY A 245 14.69 -3.65 16.22
N CYS A 246 15.47 -4.45 15.49
CA CYS A 246 15.89 -5.79 15.90
C CYS A 246 17.41 -6.00 15.76
N SER A 247 17.93 -7.15 16.20
CA SER A 247 19.36 -7.45 16.07
C SER A 247 19.72 -7.93 14.66
N ARG A 248 20.96 -7.66 14.21
CA ARG A 248 21.47 -8.19 12.93
C ARG A 248 21.40 -9.72 12.86
N ASP A 249 21.61 -10.40 13.97
CA ASP A 249 21.51 -11.86 14.03
C ASP A 249 20.05 -12.35 13.91
N ALA A 250 19.06 -11.57 14.38
CA ALA A 250 17.66 -11.86 14.11
C ALA A 250 17.35 -11.79 12.60
N VAL A 251 17.90 -10.80 11.88
CA VAL A 251 17.77 -10.69 10.41
C VAL A 251 18.44 -11.88 9.71
N LYS A 252 19.66 -12.26 10.09
CA LYS A 252 20.33 -13.45 9.53
C LYS A 252 19.55 -14.73 9.78
N GLN A 253 19.00 -14.90 10.98
CA GLN A 253 18.19 -16.06 11.32
C GLN A 253 16.88 -16.08 10.53
N CYS A 254 16.26 -14.92 10.32
CA CYS A 254 15.09 -14.75 9.46
C CYS A 254 15.41 -15.22 8.03
N TRP A 255 16.51 -14.78 7.43
CA TRP A 255 16.93 -15.25 6.09
C TRP A 255 17.09 -16.77 6.00
N ARG A 256 17.68 -17.41 7.01
CA ARG A 256 17.77 -18.88 7.03
C ARG A 256 16.39 -19.54 7.05
N GLY A 257 15.46 -19.00 7.83
CA GLY A 257 14.06 -19.45 7.88
C GLY A 257 13.37 -19.30 6.53
N ILE A 258 13.51 -18.12 5.90
CA ILE A 258 12.99 -17.81 4.56
C ILE A 258 13.50 -18.83 3.52
N TYR A 259 14.81 -19.11 3.49
CA TYR A 259 15.36 -20.05 2.51
C TYR A 259 14.89 -21.48 2.73
N ALA A 260 14.87 -21.95 3.98
CA ALA A 260 14.37 -23.27 4.31
C ALA A 260 12.90 -23.42 3.90
N HIS A 261 12.09 -22.40 4.21
CA HIS A 261 10.66 -22.37 3.92
C HIS A 261 10.36 -22.30 2.42
N ALA A 262 11.09 -21.48 1.66
CA ALA A 262 10.96 -21.40 0.22
C ALA A 262 11.32 -22.73 -0.47
N ALA A 263 12.37 -23.42 0.02
CA ALA A 263 12.75 -24.74 -0.49
C ALA A 263 11.71 -25.84 -0.17
N GLU A 264 11.06 -25.75 1.00
CA GLU A 264 10.02 -26.67 1.43
C GLU A 264 8.71 -26.47 0.64
N THR A 265 8.29 -25.21 0.46
CA THR A 265 7.02 -24.87 -0.20
C THR A 265 7.09 -24.93 -1.73
N VAL A 266 8.27 -24.71 -2.30
CA VAL A 266 8.52 -24.79 -3.75
C VAL A 266 9.73 -25.69 -3.99
N PRO A 267 9.51 -27.02 -4.09
CA PRO A 267 10.59 -27.96 -4.34
C PRO A 267 11.39 -27.59 -5.59
N GLY A 268 12.71 -27.54 -5.43
CA GLY A 268 13.63 -27.21 -6.50
C GLY A 268 13.85 -25.71 -6.77
N PHE A 269 13.26 -24.83 -5.96
CA PHE A 269 13.39 -23.37 -6.14
C PHE A 269 14.84 -22.88 -6.19
N PHE A 270 15.75 -23.52 -5.46
CA PHE A 270 17.17 -23.17 -5.40
C PHE A 270 18.11 -24.12 -6.16
N ASN A 271 17.60 -25.01 -7.02
CA ASN A 271 18.41 -26.05 -7.67
C ASN A 271 19.66 -25.50 -8.39
N HIS A 272 19.57 -24.32 -9.00
CA HIS A 272 20.71 -23.67 -9.67
C HIS A 272 21.72 -23.00 -8.72
N ALA A 273 21.31 -22.65 -7.50
CA ALA A 273 22.20 -22.05 -6.49
C ALA A 273 22.91 -23.10 -5.63
N ASP A 274 22.41 -24.34 -5.60
CA ASP A 274 22.97 -25.41 -4.78
C ASP A 274 24.14 -26.15 -5.47
N THR A 275 24.36 -25.93 -6.78
CA THR A 275 25.43 -26.56 -7.58
C THR A 275 26.80 -25.87 -7.46
N ASP A 276 26.87 -24.58 -7.09
CA ASP A 276 28.12 -23.80 -7.03
C ASP A 276 28.63 -23.61 -5.59
N GLY A 277 29.60 -24.44 -5.20
CA GLY A 277 30.06 -24.67 -3.83
C GLY A 277 30.77 -23.56 -3.05
N GLY A 278 30.32 -22.30 -3.06
CA GLY A 278 31.01 -21.25 -2.28
C GLY A 278 30.27 -19.98 -1.86
N GLN A 279 29.17 -19.59 -2.51
CA GLN A 279 28.47 -18.31 -2.22
C GLN A 279 26.95 -18.47 -2.07
N ARG A 280 26.54 -19.53 -1.37
CA ARG A 280 25.14 -19.99 -1.22
C ARG A 280 24.17 -18.93 -0.68
N GLY A 281 24.62 -18.03 0.20
CA GLY A 281 23.75 -17.03 0.83
C GLY A 281 23.37 -15.87 -0.10
N PRO A 282 24.35 -15.15 -0.68
CA PRO A 282 24.10 -14.08 -1.64
C PRO A 282 23.30 -14.53 -2.86
N GLU A 283 23.61 -15.72 -3.41
CA GLU A 283 22.93 -16.22 -4.60
C GLU A 283 21.47 -16.61 -4.32
N LYS A 284 21.19 -17.30 -3.19
CA LYS A 284 19.81 -17.58 -2.76
C LYS A 284 19.01 -16.31 -2.53
N ARG A 285 19.62 -15.28 -1.93
CA ARG A 285 18.99 -13.96 -1.77
C ARG A 285 18.64 -13.36 -3.14
N ARG A 286 19.58 -13.38 -4.08
CA ARG A 286 19.39 -12.81 -5.42
C ARG A 286 18.24 -13.49 -6.17
N ILE A 287 18.21 -14.82 -6.19
CA ILE A 287 17.15 -15.62 -6.82
C ILE A 287 15.80 -15.32 -6.18
N LEU A 288 15.74 -15.34 -4.85
CA LEU A 288 14.49 -15.09 -4.14
C LEU A 288 13.98 -13.67 -4.41
N LEU A 289 14.82 -12.64 -4.27
CA LEU A 289 14.40 -11.27 -4.53
C LEU A 289 13.99 -11.05 -5.99
N ALA A 290 14.62 -11.71 -6.95
CA ALA A 290 14.18 -11.68 -8.35
C ALA A 290 12.77 -12.28 -8.50
N HIS A 291 12.52 -13.45 -7.91
CA HIS A 291 11.20 -14.08 -7.92
C HIS A 291 10.13 -13.17 -7.28
N ILE A 292 10.42 -12.56 -6.13
CA ILE A 292 9.47 -11.72 -5.42
C ILE A 292 9.12 -10.45 -6.20
N ARG A 293 10.06 -9.84 -6.94
CA ARG A 293 9.76 -8.69 -7.81
C ARG A 293 8.70 -9.01 -8.86
N GLU A 294 8.68 -10.24 -9.34
CA GLU A 294 7.69 -10.73 -10.30
C GLU A 294 6.42 -11.29 -9.63
N ASN A 295 6.46 -11.50 -8.30
CA ASN A 295 5.44 -12.17 -7.51
C ASN A 295 5.18 -11.45 -6.19
N ILE A 296 4.81 -10.17 -6.26
CA ILE A 296 4.62 -9.30 -5.09
C ILE A 296 3.53 -9.81 -4.13
N GLN A 297 2.61 -10.67 -4.60
CA GLN A 297 1.62 -11.35 -3.76
C GLN A 297 2.25 -12.12 -2.58
N GLU A 298 3.50 -12.59 -2.74
CA GLU A 298 4.22 -13.30 -1.67
C GLU A 298 4.54 -12.39 -0.47
N LEU A 299 4.54 -11.06 -0.68
CA LEU A 299 4.76 -10.05 0.36
C LEU A 299 3.48 -9.45 0.93
N ARG A 300 2.31 -9.94 0.51
CA ARG A 300 1.04 -9.51 1.08
C ARG A 300 0.65 -10.41 2.25
N PRO A 301 -0.02 -9.88 3.29
CA PRO A 301 -0.51 -10.70 4.39
C PRO A 301 -1.41 -11.81 3.85
N TYR A 302 -1.09 -13.07 4.11
CA TYR A 302 -1.86 -14.21 3.60
C TYR A 302 -1.80 -15.36 4.61
N SER A 303 -2.90 -15.61 5.32
CA SER A 303 -3.00 -16.65 6.37
C SER A 303 -1.78 -16.65 7.30
N LEU A 304 -1.80 -15.82 8.35
CA LEU A 304 -0.66 -15.64 9.25
C LEU A 304 -0.08 -16.96 9.76
N ARG A 305 1.09 -17.33 9.23
CA ARG A 305 1.90 -18.42 9.78
C ARG A 305 2.26 -18.01 11.21
N ARG A 306 1.76 -18.74 12.20
CA ARG A 306 2.15 -18.51 13.60
C ARG A 306 3.66 -18.60 13.73
N ASP A 307 4.27 -17.57 14.33
CA ASP A 307 5.65 -17.64 14.75
C ASP A 307 5.79 -18.81 15.73
N LYS A 308 6.68 -19.76 15.42
CA LYS A 308 6.99 -20.89 16.32
C LYS A 308 7.52 -20.44 17.69
N ARG A 309 7.81 -19.14 17.87
CA ARG A 309 8.24 -18.52 19.14
C ARG A 309 7.09 -18.09 20.05
N SER A 310 5.84 -18.28 19.63
CA SER A 310 4.64 -17.91 20.39
C SER A 310 3.83 -19.12 20.85
N ALA A 311 4.49 -20.25 21.13
CA ALA A 311 3.90 -21.32 21.92
C ALA A 311 4.28 -21.10 23.39
N PRO A 312 3.33 -21.27 24.34
CA PRO A 312 3.56 -21.04 25.77
C PRO A 312 4.68 -21.90 26.36
#